data_AF-A0AAN0IKQ5-F1
#
_entry.id   AF-A0AAN0IKQ5-F1
#
_cell.length_a   1.000
_cell.length_b   1.000
_cell.length_c   1.000
_cell.angle_alpha   90.00
_cell.angle_beta   90.00
_cell.angle_gamma   90.00
#
_symmetry.space_group_name_H-M   'P 1'
#
loop_
_entity.id
_entity.type
_entity.pdbx_description
1 polymer ?
#
loop_
_entity_poly.entity_id
_entity_poly.type
_entity_poly.pdbx_seq_one_letter_code
_entity_poly.pdbx_strand_id
1 'polypeptide(L)'
;MGGRSGRGDSSAIAALLAKLKIGLVNCLAPPSQYPSLLLGNNMEDTSQDMKRFIHIVAAERNGGIAYKNDMPWPRIRTDRKVMFQLIKSTKDPNKQNAAVMGRLTYESVKRPLPGCFNIVLTSRPSSEFPKVDLVCPSLKSVVEEVNSPSLSSRIENIIILGGAEVYREALSSPLTDKVYFTDVMGEFPSDTFWPGLDDSFKLIDDPDEKVPKGVIEENGVKYQFFVYQKMKKS
;
A
#
# COMPACT_ATOMS: atom_id res chain seq x y z
N MET A 1 22.46 -0.24 -49.56
CA MET A 1 23.88 0.18 -49.58
C MET A 1 23.93 1.69 -49.77
N GLY A 2 24.61 2.39 -48.87
CA GLY A 2 24.99 3.82 -48.95
C GLY A 2 23.85 4.82 -48.78
N GLY A 3 23.90 5.86 -47.94
CA GLY A 3 24.97 6.41 -47.12
C GLY A 3 24.46 7.74 -46.52
N ARG A 4 24.89 8.03 -45.30
CA ARG A 4 24.47 9.14 -44.43
C ARG A 4 25.07 10.51 -44.82
N SER A 5 24.56 11.51 -44.10
CA SER A 5 25.16 12.80 -43.68
C SER A 5 24.82 14.00 -44.56
N GLY A 6 24.46 15.17 -44.03
CA GLY A 6 24.35 15.65 -42.66
C GLY A 6 24.48 17.18 -42.63
N ARG A 7 24.11 17.78 -41.49
CA ARG A 7 24.20 19.20 -41.06
C ARG A 7 23.02 20.07 -41.53
N GLY A 8 22.23 20.74 -40.70
CA GLY A 8 22.37 21.11 -39.29
C GLY A 8 22.33 22.62 -39.17
N ASP A 9 21.25 23.18 -38.60
CA ASP A 9 21.23 24.34 -37.69
C ASP A 9 19.75 24.60 -37.29
N SER A 10 19.38 24.44 -36.02
CA SER A 10 19.60 25.33 -34.87
C SER A 10 18.76 26.61 -34.94
N SER A 11 17.50 26.51 -34.50
CA SER A 11 16.70 27.61 -33.93
C SER A 11 15.33 27.01 -33.59
N ALA A 12 15.14 26.41 -32.41
CA ALA A 12 14.69 27.14 -31.22
C ALA A 12 13.44 27.99 -31.52
N ILE A 13 12.26 27.51 -31.13
CA ILE A 13 11.57 27.98 -29.91
C ILE A 13 11.25 29.47 -30.03
N ALA A 14 10.10 29.81 -30.63
CA ALA A 14 9.34 31.04 -30.39
C ALA A 14 8.16 31.16 -31.38
N ALA A 15 7.05 30.44 -31.16
CA ALA A 15 5.78 30.77 -31.85
C ALA A 15 4.53 30.13 -31.20
N LEU A 16 4.49 30.03 -29.86
CA LEU A 16 3.31 29.51 -29.15
C LEU A 16 2.74 30.54 -28.17
N LEU A 17 2.45 31.76 -28.62
CA LEU A 17 1.65 32.74 -27.85
C LEU A 17 0.96 33.74 -28.79
N ALA A 18 -0.25 33.43 -29.25
CA ALA A 18 -1.20 34.44 -29.72
C ALA A 18 -2.60 33.84 -29.85
N LYS A 19 -3.45 34.06 -28.84
CA LYS A 19 -4.91 34.24 -28.96
C LYS A 19 -5.50 34.63 -27.61
N LEU A 20 -5.45 35.93 -27.32
CA LEU A 20 -6.32 36.62 -26.36
C LEU A 20 -7.17 37.60 -27.15
N LYS A 21 -8.48 37.63 -26.88
CA LYS A 21 -9.44 38.76 -26.93
C LYS A 21 -10.82 38.15 -26.67
N ILE A 22 -11.79 38.67 -25.92
CA ILE A 22 -12.03 39.82 -25.03
C ILE A 22 -13.32 39.44 -24.28
N GLY A 23 -13.52 39.89 -23.04
CA GLY A 23 -14.84 39.88 -22.40
C GLY A 23 -14.81 40.48 -21.00
N LEU A 24 -14.80 41.82 -20.90
CA LEU A 24 -15.02 42.58 -19.67
C LEU A 24 -16.52 42.63 -19.35
N VAL A 25 -16.88 42.39 -18.08
CA VAL A 25 -17.94 43.14 -17.39
C VAL A 25 -17.46 43.43 -15.96
N ASN A 26 -17.41 44.71 -15.63
CA ASN A 26 -17.14 45.26 -14.29
C ASN A 26 -18.43 45.30 -13.47
N CYS A 27 -18.37 44.86 -12.21
CA CYS A 27 -19.23 45.35 -11.13
C CYS A 27 -18.32 45.65 -9.92
N LEU A 28 -18.27 46.91 -9.51
CA LEU A 28 -17.49 47.43 -8.38
C LEU A 28 -18.32 47.41 -7.09
N ALA A 29 -17.72 46.98 -5.98
CA ALA A 29 -18.10 47.29 -4.59
C ALA A 29 -16.81 47.32 -3.71
N PRO A 30 -16.79 48.07 -2.59
CA PRO A 30 -15.61 48.82 -2.11
C PRO A 30 -14.61 48.04 -1.23
N PRO A 31 -13.41 48.59 -0.96
CA PRO A 31 -12.30 47.87 -0.33
C PRO A 31 -12.34 48.01 1.19
N SER A 32 -12.42 46.90 1.92
CA SER A 32 -11.89 46.85 3.29
C SER A 32 -11.55 45.43 3.75
N GLN A 33 -10.26 45.24 4.01
CA GLN A 33 -9.67 44.35 5.01
C GLN A 33 -9.71 42.83 4.77
N TYR A 34 -8.73 42.33 3.99
CA TYR A 34 -8.04 41.08 4.34
C TYR A 34 -6.53 41.26 4.10
N PRO A 35 -5.66 40.90 5.06
CA PRO A 35 -4.23 40.99 4.87
C PRO A 35 -3.76 39.95 3.83
N SER A 36 -3.01 40.43 2.84
CA SER A 36 -2.30 39.61 1.86
C SER A 36 -1.24 38.76 2.56
N LEU A 37 -1.50 37.47 2.73
CA LEU A 37 -0.44 36.49 2.97
C LEU A 37 -0.10 35.81 1.65
N LEU A 38 1.13 36.11 1.25
CA LEU A 38 1.91 35.60 0.14
C LEU A 38 1.56 34.15 -0.22
N LEU A 39 1.09 33.95 -1.45
CA LEU A 39 1.13 32.68 -2.14
C LEU A 39 2.61 32.31 -2.37
N GLY A 40 3.19 31.61 -1.40
CA GLY A 40 4.36 30.78 -1.64
C GLY A 40 3.92 29.60 -2.48
N ASN A 41 4.21 29.65 -3.78
CA ASN A 41 4.16 28.47 -4.64
C ASN A 41 5.27 27.50 -4.24
N ASN A 42 5.04 26.75 -3.17
CA ASN A 42 5.73 25.50 -2.93
C ASN A 42 4.72 24.40 -3.28
N MET A 43 4.76 23.91 -4.51
CA MET A 43 4.32 22.54 -4.78
C MET A 43 5.35 21.63 -4.09
N GLU A 44 5.21 21.50 -2.77
CA GLU A 44 5.88 20.45 -2.02
C GLU A 44 5.48 19.10 -2.62
N ASP A 45 6.47 18.23 -2.79
CA ASP A 45 6.28 16.86 -3.24
C ASP A 45 5.38 16.13 -2.23
N THR A 46 4.07 16.18 -2.48
CA THR A 46 3.01 15.55 -1.67
C THR A 46 3.21 14.05 -1.45
N SER A 47 4.19 13.41 -2.11
CA SER A 47 4.53 12.00 -1.90
C SER A 47 5.30 11.71 -0.60
N GLN A 48 5.85 12.74 0.06
CA GLN A 48 6.69 12.56 1.26
C GLN A 48 5.87 12.21 2.51
N ASP A 49 4.64 12.74 2.64
CA ASP A 49 3.78 12.59 3.83
C ASP A 49 2.72 11.47 3.72
N MET A 50 2.64 10.80 2.57
CA MET A 50 1.66 9.75 2.35
C MET A 50 2.02 8.49 3.14
N LYS A 51 1.03 7.93 3.85
CA LYS A 51 1.17 6.65 4.56
C LYS A 51 1.64 5.55 3.60
N ARG A 52 2.67 4.81 4.01
CA ARG A 52 3.28 3.74 3.22
C ARG A 52 2.53 2.42 3.36
N PHE A 53 2.66 1.57 2.35
CA PHE A 53 2.16 0.19 2.38
C PHE A 53 3.23 -0.74 2.94
N ILE A 54 2.84 -1.53 3.94
CA ILE A 54 3.61 -2.63 4.50
C ILE A 54 2.82 -3.91 4.23
N HIS A 55 3.42 -4.88 3.56
CA HIS A 55 2.75 -6.15 3.26
C HIS A 55 3.12 -7.18 4.32
N ILE A 56 2.15 -8.01 4.70
CA ILE A 56 2.39 -9.21 5.50
C ILE A 56 1.77 -10.37 4.74
N VAL A 57 2.58 -11.33 4.33
CA VAL A 57 2.13 -12.45 3.49
C VAL A 57 2.88 -13.72 3.86
N ALA A 58 2.14 -14.82 3.96
CA ALA A 58 2.67 -16.16 4.02
C ALA A 58 2.31 -16.87 2.72
N ALA A 59 3.28 -17.49 2.05
CA ALA A 59 3.06 -18.25 0.82
C ALA A 59 3.84 -19.56 0.85
N GLU A 60 3.28 -20.59 0.23
CA GLU A 60 4.01 -21.84 0.00
C GLU A 60 5.00 -21.75 -1.16
N ARG A 61 5.75 -22.83 -1.41
CA ARG A 61 6.84 -22.90 -2.38
C ARG A 61 6.52 -22.36 -3.78
N ASN A 62 5.29 -22.55 -4.26
CA ASN A 62 4.83 -22.08 -5.58
C ASN A 62 4.05 -20.76 -5.52
N GLY A 63 4.10 -20.05 -4.39
CA GLY A 63 3.42 -18.78 -4.17
C GLY A 63 1.96 -18.91 -3.76
N GLY A 64 1.46 -20.11 -3.51
CA GLY A 64 0.09 -20.35 -3.05
C GLY A 64 -0.17 -19.74 -1.67
N ILE A 65 -1.31 -19.05 -1.55
CA ILE A 65 -1.70 -18.35 -0.31
C ILE A 65 -3.08 -18.76 0.21
N ALA A 66 -3.92 -19.36 -0.63
CA ALA A 66 -5.22 -19.86 -0.22
C ALA A 66 -5.69 -21.01 -1.12
N TYR A 67 -6.59 -21.81 -0.56
CA TYR A 67 -7.36 -22.83 -1.27
C TYR A 67 -8.79 -22.85 -0.73
N LYS A 68 -9.79 -22.73 -1.61
CA LYS A 68 -11.21 -22.69 -1.25
C LYS A 68 -11.52 -21.64 -0.16
N ASN A 69 -10.88 -20.48 -0.26
CA ASN A 69 -11.02 -19.35 0.68
C ASN A 69 -10.55 -19.66 2.13
N ASP A 70 -9.64 -20.62 2.31
CA ASP A 70 -8.99 -20.92 3.59
C ASP A 70 -7.47 -21.09 3.39
N MET A 71 -6.74 -21.11 4.50
CA MET A 71 -5.30 -21.37 4.50
C MET A 71 -5.03 -22.80 4.02
N PRO A 72 -4.10 -23.02 3.06
CA PRO A 72 -3.93 -24.33 2.45
C PRO A 72 -3.05 -25.27 3.29
N TRP A 73 -2.38 -24.75 4.33
CA TRP A 73 -1.57 -25.51 5.27
C TRP A 73 -2.17 -25.57 6.69
N PRO A 74 -1.77 -26.56 7.50
CA PRO A 74 -2.12 -26.61 8.92
C PRO A 74 -1.76 -25.32 9.66
N ARG A 75 -2.53 -25.00 10.69
CA ARG A 75 -2.35 -23.77 11.47
C ARG A 75 -0.93 -23.63 12.03
N ILE A 76 -0.19 -22.64 11.55
CA ILE A 76 1.10 -22.20 12.10
C ILE A 76 0.87 -21.05 13.10
N ARG A 77 1.03 -21.33 14.39
CA ARG A 77 0.67 -20.39 15.48
C ARG A 77 1.66 -19.24 15.59
N THR A 78 2.96 -19.50 15.38
CA THR A 78 3.98 -18.46 15.51
C THR A 78 3.86 -17.43 14.39
N ASP A 79 3.67 -17.83 13.13
CA ASP A 79 3.35 -16.91 12.03
C ASP A 79 2.14 -16.02 12.33
N ARG A 80 1.03 -16.62 12.79
CA ARG A 80 -0.16 -15.84 13.16
C ARG A 80 0.10 -14.85 14.30
N LYS A 81 0.93 -15.23 15.29
CA LYS A 81 1.32 -14.33 16.39
C LYS A 81 2.15 -13.16 15.87
N VAL A 82 3.14 -13.44 15.02
CA VAL A 82 4.01 -12.44 14.38
C VAL A 82 3.19 -11.48 13.53
N MET A 83 2.29 -12.00 12.68
CA MET A 83 1.36 -11.18 11.89
C MET A 83 0.58 -10.18 12.76
N PHE A 84 -0.02 -10.63 13.87
CA PHE A 84 -0.74 -9.73 14.78
C PHE A 84 0.16 -8.71 15.49
N GLN A 85 1.41 -9.08 15.81
CA GLN A 85 2.38 -8.16 16.39
C GLN A 85 2.77 -7.08 15.37
N LEU A 86 3.05 -7.47 14.13
CA LEU A 86 3.37 -6.55 13.03
C LEU A 86 2.21 -5.60 12.74
N ILE A 87 0.97 -6.11 12.67
CA ILE A 87 -0.23 -5.28 12.46
C ILE A 87 -0.36 -4.20 13.55
N LYS A 88 -0.04 -4.52 14.79
CA LYS A 88 -0.16 -3.59 15.94
C LYS A 88 1.08 -2.72 16.17
N SER A 89 2.19 -3.01 15.49
CA SER A 89 3.45 -2.29 15.70
C SER A 89 3.37 -0.90 15.09
N THR A 90 3.32 0.12 15.95
CA THR A 90 3.47 1.53 15.59
C THR A 90 4.68 2.14 16.27
N LYS A 91 5.23 3.21 15.69
CA LYS A 91 6.27 4.04 16.31
C LYS A 91 5.65 5.02 17.29
N ASP A 92 4.50 5.59 16.95
CA ASP A 92 3.70 6.45 17.81
C ASP A 92 2.67 5.63 18.59
N PRO A 93 2.74 5.59 19.94
CA PRO A 93 1.81 4.81 20.76
C PRO A 93 0.37 5.34 20.72
N ASN A 94 0.14 6.56 20.22
CA ASN A 94 -1.20 7.13 20.08
C ASN A 94 -1.85 6.80 18.72
N LYS A 95 -1.10 6.13 17.83
CA LYS A 95 -1.57 5.72 16.51
C LYS A 95 -1.82 4.23 16.46
N GLN A 96 -2.59 3.83 15.47
CA GLN A 96 -2.76 2.44 15.05
C GLN A 96 -2.44 2.31 13.57
N ASN A 97 -2.24 1.09 13.09
CA ASN A 97 -2.16 0.85 11.64
C ASN A 97 -3.54 0.56 11.05
N ALA A 98 -3.68 0.80 9.75
CA ALA A 98 -4.86 0.42 8.98
C ALA A 98 -4.64 -0.93 8.29
N ALA A 99 -5.37 -1.97 8.68
CA ALA A 99 -5.30 -3.30 8.07
C ALA A 99 -6.26 -3.38 6.87
N VAL A 100 -5.71 -3.49 5.67
CA VAL A 100 -6.44 -3.53 4.41
C VAL A 100 -6.50 -4.95 3.90
N MET A 101 -7.71 -5.42 3.62
CA MET A 101 -7.96 -6.73 3.04
C MET A 101 -9.05 -6.70 1.99
N GLY A 102 -8.99 -7.57 0.99
CA GLY A 102 -10.08 -7.80 0.04
C GLY A 102 -11.27 -8.50 0.70
N ARG A 103 -12.45 -8.39 0.10
CA ARG A 103 -13.69 -9.03 0.59
C ARG A 103 -13.52 -10.51 0.96
N LEU A 104 -12.97 -11.33 0.05
CA LEU A 104 -12.82 -12.77 0.27
C LEU A 104 -11.93 -13.09 1.47
N THR A 105 -10.82 -12.35 1.61
CA THR A 105 -9.93 -12.45 2.78
C THR A 105 -10.67 -12.10 4.07
N TYR A 106 -11.46 -11.03 4.09
CA TYR A 106 -12.28 -10.69 5.26
C TYR A 106 -13.30 -11.79 5.60
N GLU A 107 -13.98 -12.34 4.59
CA GLU A 107 -14.94 -13.44 4.77
C GLU A 107 -14.28 -14.72 5.29
N SER A 108 -13.02 -14.98 4.93
CA SER A 108 -12.22 -16.08 5.48
C SER A 108 -11.90 -15.87 6.96
N VAL A 109 -11.49 -14.65 7.35
CA VAL A 109 -11.18 -14.27 8.74
C VAL A 109 -12.44 -14.22 9.62
N LYS A 110 -13.61 -13.88 9.04
CA LYS A 110 -14.95 -13.81 9.67
C LYS A 110 -15.15 -12.74 10.74
N ARG A 111 -14.13 -11.95 11.07
CA ARG A 111 -14.21 -10.86 12.04
C ARG A 111 -13.12 -9.81 11.81
N PRO A 112 -13.35 -8.57 12.24
CA PRO A 112 -12.29 -7.56 12.30
C PRO A 112 -11.12 -8.02 13.18
N LEU A 113 -9.91 -7.65 12.77
CA LEU A 113 -8.68 -7.89 13.51
C LEU A 113 -8.59 -6.88 14.67
N PRO A 114 -8.28 -7.33 15.90
CA PRO A 114 -8.25 -6.45 17.05
C PRO A 114 -6.98 -5.57 17.06
N GLY A 115 -7.12 -4.31 17.49
CA GLY A 115 -6.00 -3.39 17.69
C GLY A 115 -5.46 -2.76 16.41
N CYS A 116 -6.27 -2.69 15.36
CA CYS A 116 -5.99 -1.96 14.13
C CYS A 116 -7.30 -1.43 13.53
N PHE A 117 -7.17 -0.46 12.62
CA PHE A 117 -8.28 0.08 11.84
C PHE A 117 -8.54 -0.83 10.63
N ASN A 118 -9.66 -1.54 10.62
CA ASN A 118 -9.98 -2.55 9.61
C ASN A 118 -10.62 -1.91 8.39
N ILE A 119 -10.04 -2.16 7.21
CA ILE A 119 -10.54 -1.67 5.94
C ILE A 119 -10.78 -2.86 5.00
N VAL A 120 -12.01 -2.97 4.49
CA VAL A 120 -12.36 -3.97 3.47
C VAL A 120 -12.46 -3.31 2.11
N LEU A 121 -11.69 -3.83 1.14
CA LEU A 121 -11.74 -3.45 -0.25
C LEU A 121 -12.86 -4.19 -0.98
N THR A 122 -13.91 -3.46 -1.35
CA THR A 122 -15.04 -3.98 -2.12
C THR A 122 -15.91 -2.85 -2.66
N SER A 123 -16.60 -3.11 -3.77
CA SER A 123 -17.69 -2.27 -4.29
C SER A 123 -19.05 -2.55 -3.64
N ARG A 124 -19.13 -3.55 -2.75
CA ARG A 124 -20.37 -3.86 -2.03
C ARG A 124 -20.71 -2.78 -1.00
N PRO A 125 -22.01 -2.59 -0.68
CA PRO A 125 -22.44 -1.63 0.33
C PRO A 125 -21.78 -1.87 1.70
N SER A 126 -21.41 -0.79 2.39
CA SER A 126 -20.85 -0.85 3.75
C SER A 126 -21.78 -1.50 4.77
N SER A 127 -23.10 -1.49 4.52
CA SER A 127 -24.10 -2.17 5.34
C SER A 127 -23.91 -3.69 5.42
N GLU A 128 -23.21 -4.31 4.46
CA GLU A 128 -22.84 -5.73 4.52
C GLU A 128 -21.68 -6.01 5.49
N PHE A 129 -20.94 -4.97 5.92
CA PHE A 129 -19.75 -5.07 6.76
C PHE A 129 -19.88 -4.24 8.06
N PRO A 130 -20.94 -4.43 8.87
CA PRO A 130 -21.28 -3.53 9.98
C PRO A 130 -20.26 -3.49 11.13
N LYS A 131 -19.27 -4.40 11.12
CA LYS A 131 -18.22 -4.48 12.15
C LYS A 131 -16.88 -3.94 11.66
N VAL A 132 -16.76 -3.56 10.39
CA VAL A 132 -15.52 -3.04 9.79
C VAL A 132 -15.50 -1.53 9.99
N ASP A 133 -14.32 -0.96 10.25
CA ASP A 133 -14.18 0.48 10.47
C ASP A 133 -14.44 1.29 9.20
N LEU A 134 -14.03 0.76 8.03
CA LEU A 134 -14.23 1.40 6.74
C LEU A 134 -14.34 0.40 5.58
N VAL A 135 -15.20 0.72 4.61
CA VAL A 135 -15.28 0.00 3.33
C VAL A 135 -14.86 0.95 2.21
N CYS A 136 -13.92 0.52 1.38
CA CYS A 136 -13.38 1.32 0.29
C CYS A 136 -13.48 0.55 -1.04
N PRO A 137 -13.84 1.20 -2.16
CA PRO A 137 -13.90 0.53 -3.46
C PRO A 137 -12.53 0.27 -4.11
N SER A 138 -11.46 0.92 -3.64
CA SER A 138 -10.11 0.82 -4.24
C SER A 138 -9.00 1.17 -3.25
N LEU A 139 -7.75 0.75 -3.53
CA LEU A 139 -6.60 1.19 -2.72
C LEU A 139 -6.39 2.70 -2.79
N LYS A 140 -6.71 3.34 -3.92
CA LYS A 140 -6.67 4.80 -4.04
C LYS A 140 -7.57 5.47 -2.99
N SER A 141 -8.82 5.03 -2.88
CA SER A 141 -9.74 5.55 -1.85
C SER A 141 -9.24 5.26 -0.43
N VAL A 142 -8.58 4.13 -0.18
CA VAL A 142 -7.96 3.87 1.13
C VAL A 142 -6.91 4.92 1.44
N VAL A 143 -6.03 5.20 0.49
CA VAL A 143 -4.98 6.19 0.64
C VAL A 143 -5.56 7.58 0.90
N GLU A 144 -6.61 7.98 0.17
CA GLU A 144 -7.30 9.25 0.39
C GLU A 144 -7.90 9.33 1.81
N GLU A 145 -8.62 8.29 2.22
CA GLU A 145 -9.30 8.24 3.52
C GLU A 145 -8.32 8.25 4.70
N VAL A 146 -7.25 7.45 4.67
CA VAL A 146 -6.30 7.43 5.80
C VAL A 146 -5.46 8.69 5.92
N ASN A 147 -5.35 9.49 4.85
CA ASN A 147 -4.69 10.80 4.86
C ASN A 147 -5.68 11.96 5.07
N SER A 148 -6.98 11.69 5.17
CA SER A 148 -7.99 12.70 5.50
C SER A 148 -7.74 13.32 6.89
N PRO A 149 -8.17 14.56 7.15
CA PRO A 149 -8.06 15.19 8.48
C PRO A 149 -8.66 14.36 9.62
N SER A 150 -9.66 13.52 9.33
CA SER A 150 -10.29 12.62 10.29
C SER A 150 -9.44 11.43 10.73
N LEU A 151 -8.52 10.94 9.87
CA LEU A 151 -7.78 9.71 10.11
C LEU A 151 -6.26 9.88 10.12
N SER A 152 -5.72 10.93 9.49
CA SER A 152 -4.26 11.12 9.31
C SER A 152 -3.47 11.19 10.61
N SER A 153 -4.09 11.70 11.68
CA SER A 153 -3.52 11.77 13.03
C SER A 153 -3.61 10.45 13.81
N ARG A 154 -4.48 9.52 13.38
CA ARG A 154 -4.73 8.23 14.04
C ARG A 154 -4.04 7.05 13.36
N ILE A 155 -3.79 7.15 12.05
CA ILE A 155 -3.22 6.07 11.24
C ILE A 155 -1.72 6.31 11.02
N GLU A 156 -0.88 5.33 11.34
CA GLU A 156 0.56 5.40 11.09
C GLU A 156 0.96 4.76 9.75
N ASN A 157 0.56 3.51 9.52
CA ASN A 157 0.88 2.78 8.29
C ASN A 157 -0.37 2.06 7.75
N ILE A 158 -0.30 1.70 6.47
CA ILE A 158 -1.30 0.86 5.81
C ILE A 158 -0.69 -0.55 5.69
N ILE A 159 -1.33 -1.54 6.32
CA ILE A 159 -0.90 -2.94 6.31
C ILE A 159 -1.75 -3.69 5.29
N ILE A 160 -1.10 -4.23 4.26
CA ILE A 160 -1.75 -5.01 3.20
C ILE A 160 -1.74 -6.48 3.61
N LEU A 161 -2.93 -7.08 3.74
CA LEU A 161 -3.15 -8.47 4.15
C LEU A 161 -3.76 -9.34 3.04
N GLY A 162 -3.75 -8.84 1.80
CA GLY A 162 -4.23 -9.56 0.62
C GLY A 162 -5.73 -9.35 0.32
N GLY A 163 -6.37 -10.16 -0.52
CA GLY A 163 -5.85 -11.32 -1.24
C GLY A 163 -5.04 -10.98 -2.50
N ALA A 164 -4.93 -11.93 -3.43
CA ALA A 164 -4.05 -11.85 -4.60
C ALA A 164 -4.15 -10.54 -5.40
N GLU A 165 -5.36 -10.05 -5.66
CA GLU A 165 -5.58 -8.80 -6.41
C GLU A 165 -5.11 -7.57 -5.62
N VAL A 166 -5.41 -7.52 -4.32
CA VAL A 166 -4.97 -6.44 -3.44
C VAL A 166 -3.45 -6.42 -3.32
N TYR A 167 -2.81 -7.59 -3.18
CA TYR A 167 -1.35 -7.70 -3.19
C TYR A 167 -0.78 -7.18 -4.50
N ARG A 168 -1.33 -7.60 -5.65
CA ARG A 168 -0.84 -7.21 -6.98
C ARG A 168 -0.90 -5.69 -7.20
N GLU A 169 -2.04 -5.09 -6.88
CA GLU A 169 -2.21 -3.64 -6.99
C GLU A 169 -1.29 -2.89 -6.02
N ALA A 170 -1.24 -3.31 -4.75
CA ALA A 170 -0.43 -2.64 -3.74
C ALA A 170 1.08 -2.78 -4.00
N LEU A 171 1.59 -3.94 -4.40
CA LEU A 171 3.02 -4.15 -4.70
C LEU A 171 3.49 -3.26 -5.85
N SER A 172 2.62 -3.03 -6.84
CA SER A 172 2.88 -2.13 -7.97
C SER A 172 2.92 -0.65 -7.56
N SER A 173 2.36 -0.30 -6.39
CA SER A 173 2.32 1.08 -5.90
C SER A 173 3.70 1.61 -5.50
N PRO A 174 4.01 2.89 -5.78
CA PRO A 174 5.20 3.56 -5.24
C PRO A 174 5.11 3.78 -3.72
N LEU A 175 3.93 3.60 -3.12
CA LEU A 175 3.75 3.70 -1.67
C LEU A 175 4.22 2.45 -0.92
N THR A 176 4.49 1.33 -1.60
CA THR A 176 5.04 0.15 -0.95
C THR A 176 6.44 0.39 -0.43
N ASP A 177 6.62 0.13 0.86
CA ASP A 177 7.88 0.28 1.56
C ASP A 177 8.49 -1.09 1.86
N LYS A 178 7.74 -1.97 2.52
CA LYS A 178 8.28 -3.22 3.07
C LYS A 178 7.34 -4.40 2.90
N VAL A 179 7.90 -5.60 2.83
CA VAL A 179 7.18 -6.88 2.82
C VAL A 179 7.76 -7.78 3.91
N TYR A 180 6.92 -8.15 4.87
CA TYR A 180 7.16 -9.25 5.79
C TYR A 180 6.64 -10.53 5.14
N PHE A 181 7.55 -11.40 4.77
CA PHE A 181 7.26 -12.62 4.04
C PHE A 181 7.53 -13.85 4.92
N THR A 182 6.55 -14.74 5.01
CA THR A 182 6.72 -16.07 5.60
C THR A 182 6.79 -17.09 4.47
N ASP A 183 7.97 -17.67 4.26
CA ASP A 183 8.22 -18.76 3.31
C ASP A 183 7.78 -20.08 3.94
N VAL A 184 6.66 -20.62 3.49
CA VAL A 184 6.11 -21.89 3.97
C VAL A 184 6.69 -23.03 3.13
N MET A 185 7.62 -23.78 3.72
CA MET A 185 8.39 -24.82 3.05
C MET A 185 7.57 -26.11 2.91
N GLY A 186 6.69 -26.14 1.92
CA GLY A 186 5.89 -27.29 1.54
C GLY A 186 5.15 -27.04 0.25
N GLU A 187 4.47 -28.07 -0.24
CA GLU A 187 3.60 -27.98 -1.41
C GLU A 187 2.17 -28.28 -0.95
N PHE A 188 1.28 -27.29 -1.11
CA PHE A 188 -0.11 -27.38 -0.68
C PHE A 188 -1.04 -27.08 -1.86
N PRO A 189 -2.21 -27.77 -1.96
CA PRO A 189 -3.22 -27.40 -2.94
C PRO A 189 -3.56 -25.92 -2.80
N SER A 190 -3.52 -25.17 -3.91
CA SER A 190 -3.72 -23.72 -3.92
C SER A 190 -4.52 -23.32 -5.16
N ASP A 191 -5.47 -22.40 -5.00
CA ASP A 191 -6.23 -21.78 -6.10
C ASP A 191 -5.99 -20.26 -6.18
N THR A 192 -5.30 -19.72 -5.18
CA THR A 192 -4.99 -18.30 -5.05
C THR A 192 -3.51 -18.15 -4.79
N PHE A 193 -2.84 -17.32 -5.59
CA PHE A 193 -1.38 -17.17 -5.59
C PHE A 193 -0.98 -15.72 -5.35
N TRP A 194 0.09 -15.54 -4.58
CA TRP A 194 0.76 -14.27 -4.39
C TRP A 194 1.56 -13.92 -5.66
N PRO A 195 1.50 -12.67 -6.15
CA PRO A 195 2.21 -12.25 -7.37
C PRO A 195 3.74 -12.27 -7.28
N GLY A 196 4.32 -12.47 -6.09
CA GLY A 196 5.76 -12.40 -5.87
C GLY A 196 6.30 -10.97 -5.84
N LEU A 197 7.62 -10.85 -5.74
CA LEU A 197 8.35 -9.58 -5.75
C LEU A 197 9.12 -9.42 -7.07
N ASP A 198 9.22 -8.18 -7.54
CA ASP A 198 10.09 -7.82 -8.66
C ASP A 198 11.51 -7.44 -8.16
N ASP A 199 12.41 -7.13 -9.10
CA ASP A 199 13.80 -6.76 -8.80
C ASP A 199 13.96 -5.46 -8.01
N SER A 200 12.88 -4.68 -7.83
CA SER A 200 12.90 -3.48 -6.99
C SER A 200 12.92 -3.78 -5.50
N PHE A 201 12.75 -5.05 -5.09
CA PHE A 201 12.84 -5.47 -3.70
C PHE A 201 14.19 -6.11 -3.39
N LYS A 202 14.72 -5.81 -2.21
CA LYS A 202 15.92 -6.45 -1.67
C LYS A 202 15.62 -7.07 -0.31
N LEU A 203 16.13 -8.29 -0.11
CA LEU A 203 16.17 -8.91 1.20
C LEU A 203 17.07 -8.05 2.11
N ILE A 204 16.57 -7.70 3.28
CA ILE A 204 17.30 -6.95 4.30
C ILE A 204 17.30 -7.74 5.61
N ASP A 205 18.23 -7.40 6.48
CA ASP A 205 18.11 -7.78 7.89
C ASP A 205 16.90 -7.06 8.52
N ASP A 206 16.37 -7.63 9.60
CA ASP A 206 15.30 -7.04 10.39
C ASP A 206 15.90 -6.34 11.63
N PRO A 207 16.33 -5.06 11.52
CA PRO A 207 17.06 -4.38 12.61
C PRO A 207 16.21 -4.21 13.87
N ASP A 208 14.88 -4.19 13.72
CA ASP A 208 13.93 -4.07 14.82
C ASP A 208 13.57 -5.43 15.46
N GLU A 209 14.15 -6.53 14.95
CA GLU A 209 13.90 -7.93 15.37
C GLU A 209 12.40 -8.27 15.54
N LYS A 210 11.57 -7.79 14.61
CA LYS A 210 10.13 -8.00 14.59
C LYS A 210 9.73 -9.41 14.17
N VAL A 211 10.58 -10.12 13.44
CA VAL A 211 10.33 -11.50 13.03
C VAL A 211 11.39 -12.48 13.58
N PRO A 212 10.99 -13.72 13.93
CA PRO A 212 11.93 -14.77 14.33
C PRO A 212 12.98 -15.07 13.24
N LYS A 213 14.20 -15.39 13.67
CA LYS A 213 15.29 -15.82 12.79
C LYS A 213 15.34 -17.34 12.69
N GLY A 214 15.73 -17.85 11.51
CA GLY A 214 15.90 -19.28 11.25
C GLY A 214 14.60 -20.02 10.93
N VAL A 215 14.74 -21.32 10.66
CA VAL A 215 13.62 -22.20 10.31
C VAL A 215 12.87 -22.62 11.57
N ILE A 216 11.55 -22.49 11.54
CA ILE A 216 10.63 -22.95 12.57
C ILE A 216 9.81 -24.11 12.00
N GLU A 217 9.49 -25.09 12.84
CA GLU A 217 8.61 -26.19 12.49
C GLU A 217 7.42 -26.25 13.45
N GLU A 218 6.20 -26.18 12.93
CA GLU A 218 4.97 -26.35 13.70
C GLU A 218 4.00 -27.24 12.92
N ASN A 219 3.42 -28.24 13.58
CA ASN A 219 2.45 -29.16 12.96
C ASN A 219 2.96 -29.81 11.66
N GLY A 220 4.26 -30.14 11.59
CA GLY A 220 4.90 -30.75 10.41
C GLY A 220 5.14 -29.79 9.24
N VAL A 221 4.91 -28.48 9.45
CA VAL A 221 5.16 -27.43 8.45
C VAL A 221 6.40 -26.65 8.87
N LYS A 222 7.43 -26.67 8.02
CA LYS A 222 8.63 -25.82 8.16
C LYS A 222 8.38 -24.48 7.50
N TYR A 223 8.84 -23.40 8.12
CA TYR A 223 8.75 -22.07 7.54
C TYR A 223 9.81 -21.13 8.10
N GLN A 224 10.06 -20.05 7.38
CA GLN A 224 11.02 -19.02 7.76
C GLN A 224 10.50 -17.63 7.41
N PHE A 225 10.85 -16.64 8.23
CA PHE A 225 10.51 -15.25 7.98
C PHE A 225 11.63 -14.53 7.24
N PHE A 226 11.24 -13.65 6.33
CA PHE A 226 12.10 -12.78 5.54
C PHE A 226 11.51 -11.38 5.50
N VAL A 227 12.39 -10.38 5.41
CA VAL A 227 11.99 -8.97 5.31
C VAL A 227 12.57 -8.39 4.04
N TYR A 228 11.70 -7.93 3.15
CA TYR A 228 12.10 -7.28 1.90
C TYR A 228 11.79 -5.79 1.96
N GLN A 229 12.73 -4.98 1.53
CA GLN A 229 12.60 -3.54 1.39
C GLN A 229 12.45 -3.18 -0.08
N LYS A 230 11.47 -2.34 -0.42
CA LYS A 230 11.37 -1.74 -1.75
C LYS A 230 12.44 -0.66 -1.88
N MET A 231 13.29 -0.79 -2.88
CA MET A 231 14.34 0.17 -3.18
C MET A 231 13.75 1.37 -3.90
N LYS A 232 14.12 2.58 -3.46
CA LYS A 232 13.76 3.79 -4.18
C LYS A 232 14.44 3.75 -5.54
N LYS A 233 13.69 3.97 -6.62
CA LYS A 233 14.28 4.19 -7.95
C LYS A 233 15.04 5.52 -7.87
N SER A 234 16.35 5.44 -8.05
CA SER A 234 17.25 6.60 -8.20
C SER A 234 16.91 7.42 -9.43
#